data_AF-A0AAD7B1N1-F1
#
_entry.id   AF-A0AAD7B1N1-F1
#
_cell.length_a   1.000
_cell.length_b   1.000
_cell.length_c   1.000
_cell.angle_alpha   90.00
_cell.angle_beta   90.00
_cell.angle_gamma   90.00
#
_symmetry.space_group_name_H-M   'P 1'
#
loop_
_entity.id
_entity.type
_entity.pdbx_description
1 polymer ?
#
loop_
_entity_poly.entity_id
_entity_poly.type
_entity_poly.pdbx_seq_one_letter_code
_entity_poly.pdbx_strand_id
1 'polypeptide(L)'
;IYLLQRRPIKLPLPPGPPKLPVLGNLLDHPSTLEWETYMEWSKSYNSDILHLSMAGKSVVILSSMNAAVDLLQKRSAIYSDRVRLPMVNELMRWEFNFGSSPFASPQAPQLPVFDQLSNSTRPKQLSATHRLLRRSLQRPDRLLEDLRNMVGEIIIGSAYGLDVLPEDDPYVKLAEQANAGLIQGFIPGRFLVDSLPILKYVPRWFPGSGPYTTALMKEAIRWKPTAPVWIPHFVGVEDEYRGYRIPAGSVVIPNIWAILHDEALYPEPYAFRPERFLINGKLDPSAPTSDVAFGYGRRFCPGQDLSLSILWITMASILATFDITKAVGEDGKVIEPSCDYSSAFVLVPLPFEYSIKPRSKESEALIRSTVDQE
;
A
#
# COMPACT_ATOMS: atom_id res chain seq x y z
N ILE A 1 -14.38 38.11 10.98
CA ILE A 1 -14.98 37.16 11.94
C ILE A 1 -13.97 36.96 13.07
N TYR A 2 -14.39 37.03 14.34
CA TYR A 2 -13.48 36.87 15.47
C TYR A 2 -12.97 35.42 15.55
N LEU A 3 -11.65 35.23 15.52
CA LEU A 3 -11.06 33.95 15.88
C LEU A 3 -11.18 33.78 17.40
N LEU A 4 -12.20 33.05 17.84
CA LEU A 4 -12.30 32.55 19.21
C LEU A 4 -11.14 31.59 19.45
N GLN A 5 -10.03 32.12 19.98
CA GLN A 5 -8.96 31.31 20.55
C GLN A 5 -9.57 30.43 21.66
N ARG A 6 -9.78 29.15 21.34
CA ARG A 6 -10.16 28.15 22.35
C ARG A 6 -9.11 28.20 23.46
N ARG A 7 -9.56 28.18 24.72
CA ARG A 7 -8.63 28.06 25.86
C ARG A 7 -7.80 26.78 25.64
N PRO A 8 -6.47 26.83 25.80
CA PRO A 8 -5.62 25.67 25.55
C PRO A 8 -6.03 24.52 26.46
N ILE A 9 -6.19 23.33 25.88
CA ILE A 9 -6.70 22.16 26.59
C ILE A 9 -5.70 21.75 27.67
N LYS A 10 -6.15 21.71 28.93
CA LYS A 10 -5.32 21.35 30.10
C LYS A 10 -5.31 19.83 30.33
N LEU A 11 -4.94 19.08 29.31
CA LEU A 11 -4.79 17.62 29.35
C LEU A 11 -3.35 17.22 29.00
N PRO A 12 -2.87 16.06 29.49
CA PRO A 12 -1.56 15.53 29.11
C PRO A 12 -1.51 15.23 27.60
N LEU A 13 -0.30 15.23 27.06
CA LEU A 13 -0.04 14.60 25.76
C LEU A 13 -0.11 13.07 25.91
N PRO A 14 -0.31 12.29 24.83
CA PRO A 14 -0.15 10.84 24.86
C PRO A 14 1.23 10.41 25.43
N PRO A 15 1.36 9.18 25.97
CA PRO A 15 2.63 8.66 26.47
C PRO A 15 3.67 8.47 25.34
N GLY A 16 4.94 8.30 25.70
CA GLY A 16 6.01 8.09 24.73
C GLY A 16 7.41 8.28 25.35
N PRO A 17 8.48 8.05 24.57
CA PRO A 17 9.86 8.13 25.05
C PRO A 17 10.25 9.49 25.65
N PRO A 18 11.15 9.49 26.64
CA PRO A 18 11.62 10.71 27.31
C PRO A 18 12.31 11.65 26.32
N LYS A 19 11.98 12.94 26.39
CA LYS A 19 12.38 13.93 25.38
C LYS A 19 13.66 14.64 25.79
N LEU A 20 14.67 14.64 24.90
CA LEU A 20 15.86 15.49 25.09
C LEU A 20 15.50 16.98 24.93
N PRO A 21 16.18 17.90 25.64
CA PRO A 21 16.02 19.34 25.43
C PRO A 21 16.25 19.74 23.96
N VAL A 22 15.39 20.61 23.43
CA VAL A 22 15.38 21.13 22.04
C VAL A 22 15.13 20.08 20.95
N LEU A 23 15.88 18.98 20.91
CA LEU A 23 15.77 17.93 19.89
C LEU A 23 14.52 17.06 20.07
N GLY A 24 14.06 16.87 21.31
CA GLY A 24 13.00 15.93 21.65
C GLY A 24 13.45 14.48 21.49
N ASN A 25 12.71 13.71 20.71
CA ASN A 25 12.93 12.32 20.36
C ASN A 25 13.60 12.14 18.98
N LEU A 26 14.20 13.20 18.41
CA LEU A 26 14.81 13.13 17.07
C LEU A 26 15.97 12.11 16.97
N LEU A 27 16.63 11.81 18.10
CA LEU A 27 17.66 10.77 18.18
C LEU A 27 17.10 9.38 18.56
N ASP A 28 15.88 9.32 19.09
CA ASP A 28 15.18 8.07 19.42
C ASP A 28 14.42 7.52 18.21
N HIS A 29 14.17 8.36 17.20
CA HIS A 29 13.39 8.02 16.01
C HIS A 29 14.09 6.92 15.19
N PRO A 30 13.45 5.74 15.01
CA PRO A 30 14.05 4.61 14.30
C PRO A 30 14.30 4.93 12.83
N SER A 31 15.55 4.78 12.38
CA SER A 31 15.94 4.94 10.97
C SER A 31 15.57 3.74 10.09
N THR A 32 15.14 2.63 10.68
CA THR A 32 14.79 1.38 9.99
C THR A 32 13.62 0.69 10.67
N LEU A 33 12.73 0.05 9.89
CA LEU A 33 11.57 -0.73 10.39
C LEU A 33 10.72 0.02 11.43
N GLU A 34 10.50 1.33 11.23
CA GLU A 34 9.96 2.23 12.27
C GLU A 34 8.61 1.77 12.87
N TRP A 35 7.80 1.08 12.06
CA TRP A 35 6.53 0.49 12.44
C TRP A 35 6.64 -0.59 13.54
N GLU A 36 7.75 -1.33 13.59
CA GLU A 36 8.01 -2.36 14.61
C GLU A 36 8.39 -1.68 15.93
N THR A 37 9.32 -0.73 15.91
CA THR A 37 9.67 0.07 17.09
C THR A 37 8.46 0.83 17.68
N TYR A 38 7.59 1.40 16.85
CA TYR A 38 6.35 2.04 17.34
C TYR A 38 5.36 1.02 17.95
N MET A 39 5.31 -0.21 17.43
CA MET A 39 4.51 -1.29 18.00
C MET A 39 5.08 -1.78 19.34
N GLU A 40 6.40 -1.95 19.44
CA GLU A 40 7.11 -2.27 20.69
C GLU A 40 6.94 -1.19 21.75
N TRP A 41 7.03 0.09 21.37
CA TRP A 41 6.73 1.21 22.26
C TRP A 41 5.25 1.22 22.68
N SER A 42 4.30 0.89 21.80
CA SER A 42 2.88 0.82 22.16
C SER A 42 2.62 -0.27 23.21
N LYS A 43 3.30 -1.43 23.09
CA LYS A 43 3.32 -2.48 24.12
C LYS A 43 3.99 -1.99 25.42
N SER A 44 5.15 -1.35 25.32
CA SER A 44 5.98 -0.90 26.46
C SER A 44 5.34 0.22 27.29
N TYR A 45 4.66 1.17 26.64
CA TYR A 45 3.90 2.25 27.30
C TYR A 45 2.45 1.87 27.60
N ASN A 46 2.04 0.63 27.31
CA ASN A 46 0.67 0.11 27.44
C ASN A 46 -0.38 1.08 26.83
N SER A 47 -0.16 1.52 25.60
CA SER A 47 -0.98 2.53 24.96
C SER A 47 -1.04 2.39 23.44
N ASP A 48 -2.25 2.51 22.87
CA ASP A 48 -2.48 2.50 21.43
C ASP A 48 -2.26 3.88 20.77
N ILE A 49 -1.78 4.87 21.52
CA ILE A 49 -1.50 6.23 21.05
C ILE A 49 -0.18 6.69 21.67
N LEU A 50 0.82 6.97 20.85
CA LEU A 50 2.11 7.48 21.29
C LEU A 50 2.31 8.94 20.87
N HIS A 51 3.09 9.71 21.64
CA HIS A 51 3.54 11.05 21.27
C HIS A 51 5.08 11.13 21.26
N LEU A 52 5.62 11.46 20.09
CA LEU A 52 7.02 11.84 19.87
C LEU A 52 7.12 13.36 19.68
N SER A 53 8.22 13.97 20.12
CA SER A 53 8.55 15.35 19.77
C SER A 53 9.73 15.37 18.82
N MET A 54 9.56 15.85 17.59
CA MET A 54 10.65 15.89 16.60
C MET A 54 11.02 17.34 16.32
N ALA A 55 12.15 17.81 16.89
CA ALA A 55 12.62 19.19 16.79
C ALA A 55 11.50 20.23 17.08
N GLY A 56 10.77 20.02 18.18
CA GLY A 56 9.65 20.88 18.61
C GLY A 56 8.30 20.61 17.93
N LYS A 57 8.23 19.81 16.86
CA LYS A 57 6.95 19.35 16.30
C LYS A 57 6.34 18.25 17.16
N SER A 58 5.01 18.27 17.32
CA SER A 58 4.22 17.17 17.89
C SER A 58 3.98 16.11 16.82
N VAL A 59 4.28 14.85 17.13
CA VAL A 59 4.02 13.69 16.24
C VAL A 59 3.30 12.62 17.05
N VAL A 60 2.12 12.22 16.59
CA VAL A 60 1.26 11.24 17.26
C VAL A 60 1.17 9.97 16.42
N ILE A 61 1.52 8.82 17.00
CA ILE A 61 1.41 7.51 16.35
C ILE A 61 0.13 6.82 16.84
N LEU A 62 -0.68 6.27 15.92
CA LEU A 62 -1.91 5.53 16.22
C LEU A 62 -1.71 4.04 15.93
N SER A 63 -1.75 3.20 16.96
CA SER A 63 -1.42 1.77 16.85
C SER A 63 -2.62 0.82 16.99
N SER A 64 -3.84 1.35 17.17
CA SER A 64 -5.08 0.54 17.13
C SER A 64 -6.05 0.98 16.03
N MET A 65 -6.83 0.00 15.56
CA MET A 65 -7.98 0.19 14.67
C MET A 65 -8.91 1.29 15.18
N ASN A 66 -9.24 1.27 16.49
CA ASN A 66 -10.17 2.20 17.10
C ASN A 66 -9.64 3.64 17.12
N ALA A 67 -8.35 3.85 17.43
CA ALA A 67 -7.74 5.18 17.42
C ALA A 67 -7.66 5.74 15.99
N ALA A 68 -7.25 4.92 15.02
CA ALA A 68 -7.15 5.33 13.63
C ALA A 68 -8.53 5.66 13.02
N VAL A 69 -9.56 4.83 13.25
CA VAL A 69 -10.92 5.06 12.77
C VAL A 69 -11.57 6.28 13.43
N ASP A 70 -11.40 6.47 14.75
CA ASP A 70 -11.99 7.63 15.43
C ASP A 70 -11.42 8.97 14.94
N LEU A 71 -10.09 9.05 14.77
CA LEU A 71 -9.44 10.30 14.38
C LEU A 71 -9.47 10.53 12.86
N LEU A 72 -9.02 9.55 12.08
CA LEU A 72 -8.78 9.74 10.65
C LEU A 72 -10.06 9.55 9.80
N GLN A 73 -11.03 8.76 10.28
CA GLN A 73 -12.30 8.52 9.58
C GLN A 73 -13.48 9.29 10.21
N LYS A 74 -13.81 9.09 11.49
CA LYS A 74 -14.96 9.76 12.13
C LYS A 74 -14.72 11.27 12.29
N ARG A 75 -13.52 11.68 12.72
CA ARG A 75 -13.10 13.10 12.81
C ARG A 75 -12.37 13.59 11.56
N SER A 76 -12.56 12.95 10.40
CA SER A 76 -11.81 13.25 9.17
C SER A 76 -11.83 14.74 8.77
N ALA A 77 -12.85 15.52 9.13
CA ALA A 77 -12.89 16.96 8.87
C ALA A 77 -11.73 17.76 9.53
N ILE A 78 -11.12 17.24 10.60
CA ILE A 78 -9.95 17.83 11.28
C ILE A 78 -8.64 17.17 10.81
N TYR A 79 -8.66 15.86 10.57
CA TYR A 79 -7.46 15.04 10.33
C TYR A 79 -7.16 14.76 8.84
N SER A 80 -7.93 15.27 7.86
CA SER A 80 -7.69 14.98 6.43
C SER A 80 -6.63 15.85 5.76
N ASP A 81 -5.99 16.78 6.47
CA ASP A 81 -4.96 17.63 5.88
C ASP A 81 -3.58 16.92 5.82
N ARG A 82 -2.63 17.49 5.08
CA ARG A 82 -1.31 16.89 4.85
C ARG A 82 -0.17 17.74 5.38
N VAL A 83 0.88 17.05 5.83
CA VAL A 83 2.09 17.67 6.33
C VAL A 83 2.84 18.30 5.17
N ARG A 84 3.12 19.61 5.23
CA ARG A 84 4.08 20.24 4.33
C ARG A 84 5.47 19.67 4.61
N LEU A 85 5.99 18.96 3.62
CA LEU A 85 7.32 18.35 3.61
C LEU A 85 8.15 19.13 2.60
N PRO A 86 8.99 20.12 3.00
CA PRO A 86 9.62 21.06 2.06
C PRO A 86 10.48 20.38 0.99
N MET A 87 11.14 19.30 1.37
CA MET A 87 11.84 18.43 0.41
C MET A 87 10.85 17.92 -0.65
N VAL A 88 9.76 17.26 -0.24
CA VAL A 88 8.71 16.76 -1.16
C VAL A 88 8.11 17.90 -1.98
N ASN A 89 7.39 18.79 -1.32
CA ASN A 89 6.53 19.77 -1.98
C ASN A 89 7.33 20.80 -2.80
N GLU A 90 8.44 21.32 -2.27
CA GLU A 90 9.07 22.53 -2.81
C GLU A 90 10.29 22.19 -3.67
N LEU A 91 11.21 21.33 -3.19
CA LEU A 91 12.49 21.09 -3.86
C LEU A 91 12.37 20.29 -5.17
N MET A 92 11.37 19.42 -5.31
CA MET A 92 11.05 18.77 -6.60
C MET A 92 9.63 19.07 -7.09
N ARG A 93 9.02 20.16 -6.57
CA ARG A 93 7.81 20.81 -7.10
C ARG A 93 6.62 19.88 -7.21
N TRP A 94 6.22 19.39 -6.04
CA TRP A 94 5.51 18.13 -5.88
C TRP A 94 4.17 18.24 -5.13
N GLU A 95 3.72 19.48 -4.98
CA GLU A 95 2.51 19.95 -4.31
C GLU A 95 1.19 19.43 -4.91
N PHE A 96 1.23 19.02 -6.18
CA PHE A 96 0.09 18.47 -6.92
C PHE A 96 -0.22 17.01 -6.57
N ASN A 97 0.72 16.27 -5.95
CA ASN A 97 0.53 14.85 -5.69
C ASN A 97 -0.55 14.69 -4.61
N PHE A 98 -1.66 14.03 -4.94
CA PHE A 98 -2.84 13.84 -4.09
C PHE A 98 -2.54 13.22 -2.71
N GLY A 99 -1.41 12.51 -2.56
CA GLY A 99 -0.89 12.01 -1.29
C GLY A 99 -0.34 13.11 -0.38
N SER A 100 0.25 14.17 -0.93
CA SER A 100 0.86 15.29 -0.19
C SER A 100 0.08 16.62 -0.26
N SER A 101 -0.81 16.82 -1.25
CA SER A 101 -1.57 18.07 -1.41
C SER A 101 -2.46 18.38 -0.20
N PRO A 102 -2.59 19.66 0.22
CA PRO A 102 -3.52 20.08 1.29
C PRO A 102 -4.98 19.70 1.00
N PHE A 103 -5.83 19.56 2.02
CA PHE A 103 -7.19 19.01 1.84
C PHE A 103 -8.11 19.91 0.99
N ALA A 104 -7.92 21.22 1.01
CA ALA A 104 -8.67 22.19 0.20
C ALA A 104 -8.06 22.43 -1.20
N SER A 105 -7.11 21.59 -1.63
CA SER A 105 -6.46 21.68 -2.93
C SER A 105 -7.42 21.32 -4.10
N PRO A 106 -7.39 22.04 -5.24
CA PRO A 106 -8.05 21.60 -6.47
C PRO A 106 -7.56 20.24 -7.00
N GLN A 107 -6.37 19.78 -6.56
CA GLN A 107 -5.78 18.48 -6.89
C GLN A 107 -6.15 17.38 -5.86
N ALA A 108 -7.06 17.64 -4.91
CA ALA A 108 -7.58 16.62 -4.01
C ALA A 108 -8.28 15.49 -4.79
N PRO A 109 -8.08 14.20 -4.42
CA PRO A 109 -8.51 13.08 -5.23
C PRO A 109 -10.04 12.96 -5.23
N GLN A 110 -10.66 13.15 -6.41
CA GLN A 110 -12.09 12.93 -6.59
C GLN A 110 -12.35 11.43 -6.76
N LEU A 111 -12.69 10.76 -5.65
CA LEU A 111 -12.95 9.31 -5.60
C LEU A 111 -13.79 8.76 -6.77
N PRO A 112 -14.90 9.39 -7.23
CA PRO A 112 -15.70 8.87 -8.34
C PRO A 112 -14.95 8.69 -9.66
N VAL A 113 -13.85 9.42 -9.89
CA VAL A 113 -13.00 9.25 -11.08
C VAL A 113 -12.22 7.92 -11.01
N PHE A 114 -11.78 7.53 -9.82
CA PHE A 114 -10.98 6.31 -9.61
C PHE A 114 -11.83 5.04 -9.51
N ASP A 115 -13.04 5.12 -8.94
CA ASP A 115 -14.01 4.01 -8.94
C ASP A 115 -14.37 3.60 -10.38
N GLN A 116 -14.53 4.60 -11.26
CA GLN A 116 -14.71 4.40 -12.69
C GLN A 116 -13.42 3.88 -13.36
N LEU A 117 -12.23 4.29 -12.89
CA LEU A 117 -10.92 3.86 -13.43
C LEU A 117 -10.64 2.36 -13.20
N SER A 118 -11.04 1.77 -12.07
CA SER A 118 -10.90 0.30 -11.92
C SER A 118 -11.75 -0.46 -12.94
N ASN A 119 -13.00 -0.02 -13.13
CA ASN A 119 -13.94 -0.61 -14.08
C ASN A 119 -13.50 -0.43 -15.53
N SER A 120 -12.80 0.66 -15.86
CA SER A 120 -12.37 0.99 -17.22
C SER A 120 -11.14 0.23 -17.69
N THR A 121 -10.18 0.03 -16.79
CA THR A 121 -8.83 -0.44 -17.10
C THR A 121 -8.72 -1.95 -17.10
N ARG A 122 -9.72 -2.68 -16.57
CA ARG A 122 -9.86 -4.14 -16.63
C ARG A 122 -9.44 -4.81 -17.97
N PRO A 123 -9.68 -4.23 -19.16
CA PRO A 123 -9.23 -4.84 -20.42
C PRO A 123 -7.72 -4.75 -20.61
N LYS A 124 -7.13 -3.59 -20.26
CA LYS A 124 -5.68 -3.38 -20.23
C LYS A 124 -5.04 -4.28 -19.17
N GLN A 125 -5.66 -4.43 -17.99
CA GLN A 125 -5.24 -5.39 -16.95
C GLN A 125 -5.16 -6.83 -17.49
N LEU A 126 -6.15 -7.28 -18.27
CA LEU A 126 -6.18 -8.62 -18.87
C LEU A 126 -5.14 -8.79 -19.99
N SER A 127 -5.07 -7.86 -20.95
CA SER A 127 -4.12 -7.94 -22.08
C SER A 127 -2.65 -7.82 -21.60
N ALA A 128 -2.37 -6.96 -20.61
CA ALA A 128 -1.08 -6.88 -19.94
C ALA A 128 -0.76 -8.18 -19.15
N THR A 129 -1.75 -8.76 -18.44
CA THR A 129 -1.56 -10.06 -17.77
C THR A 129 -1.28 -11.17 -18.78
N HIS A 130 -1.95 -11.18 -19.95
CA HIS A 130 -1.64 -12.13 -21.03
C HIS A 130 -0.23 -11.94 -21.60
N ARG A 131 0.28 -10.70 -21.70
CA ARG A 131 1.68 -10.42 -22.02
C ARG A 131 2.63 -10.94 -20.93
N LEU A 132 2.35 -10.70 -19.65
CA LEU A 132 3.11 -11.22 -18.51
C LEU A 132 3.21 -12.75 -18.53
N LEU A 133 2.09 -13.47 -18.72
CA LEU A 133 2.11 -14.94 -18.79
C LEU A 133 2.97 -15.43 -19.98
N ARG A 134 2.84 -14.78 -21.15
CA ARG A 134 3.65 -15.11 -22.35
C ARG A 134 5.14 -14.89 -22.12
N ARG A 135 5.55 -13.80 -21.46
CA ARG A 135 6.97 -13.56 -21.10
C ARG A 135 7.46 -14.52 -20.03
N SER A 136 6.63 -14.87 -19.05
CA SER A 136 6.95 -15.83 -17.99
C SER A 136 7.22 -17.26 -18.52
N LEU A 137 6.69 -17.62 -19.70
CA LEU A 137 7.08 -18.84 -20.41
C LEU A 137 8.46 -18.75 -21.11
N GLN A 138 8.89 -17.55 -21.49
CA GLN A 138 10.11 -17.31 -22.25
C GLN A 138 11.32 -17.01 -21.33
N ARG A 139 11.07 -16.33 -20.20
CA ARG A 139 12.05 -15.88 -19.21
C ARG A 139 11.51 -16.04 -17.78
N PRO A 140 11.40 -17.28 -17.27
CA PRO A 140 10.87 -17.55 -15.92
C PRO A 140 11.71 -16.92 -14.80
N ASP A 141 12.96 -16.54 -15.08
CA ASP A 141 13.89 -15.82 -14.19
C ASP A 141 13.49 -14.36 -13.92
N ARG A 142 12.71 -13.72 -14.81
CA ARG A 142 12.40 -12.27 -14.79
C ARG A 142 10.97 -11.91 -14.36
N LEU A 143 10.22 -12.83 -13.74
CA LEU A 143 8.84 -12.60 -13.30
C LEU A 143 8.67 -11.30 -12.49
N LEU A 144 9.61 -10.96 -11.59
CA LEU A 144 9.56 -9.73 -10.80
C LEU A 144 9.83 -8.45 -11.60
N GLU A 145 10.53 -8.53 -12.73
CA GLU A 145 10.74 -7.42 -13.68
C GLU A 145 9.51 -7.27 -14.57
N ASP A 146 9.03 -8.37 -15.16
CA ASP A 146 7.84 -8.36 -16.01
C ASP A 146 6.55 -8.02 -15.24
N LEU A 147 6.45 -8.32 -13.93
CA LEU A 147 5.38 -7.82 -13.07
C LEU A 147 5.40 -6.29 -12.92
N ARG A 148 6.59 -5.67 -12.77
CA ARG A 148 6.73 -4.21 -12.72
C ARG A 148 6.39 -3.58 -14.06
N ASN A 149 6.89 -4.15 -15.16
CA ASN A 149 6.57 -3.73 -16.52
C ASN A 149 5.07 -3.83 -16.81
N MET A 150 4.40 -4.91 -16.40
CA MET A 150 2.94 -5.07 -16.54
C MET A 150 2.16 -4.02 -15.74
N VAL A 151 2.55 -3.72 -14.50
CA VAL A 151 1.90 -2.66 -13.70
C VAL A 151 2.17 -1.28 -14.31
N GLY A 152 3.37 -1.05 -14.84
CA GLY A 152 3.73 0.15 -15.60
C GLY A 152 2.86 0.32 -16.86
N GLU A 153 2.75 -0.73 -17.68
CA GLU A 153 1.88 -0.81 -18.87
C GLU A 153 0.42 -0.49 -18.52
N ILE A 154 -0.10 -1.10 -17.46
CA ILE A 154 -1.48 -0.84 -16.99
C ILE A 154 -1.62 0.60 -16.54
N ILE A 155 -0.71 1.15 -15.74
CA ILE A 155 -0.83 2.52 -15.22
C ILE A 155 -0.65 3.53 -16.36
N ILE A 156 0.48 3.51 -17.07
CA ILE A 156 0.83 4.46 -18.14
C ILE A 156 -0.17 4.40 -19.30
N GLY A 157 -0.54 3.19 -19.72
CA GLY A 157 -1.49 2.99 -20.81
C GLY A 157 -2.92 3.33 -20.44
N SER A 158 -3.30 3.21 -19.17
CA SER A 158 -4.60 3.73 -18.69
C SER A 158 -4.59 5.25 -18.60
N ALA A 159 -3.54 5.78 -17.98
CA ALA A 159 -3.30 7.18 -17.71
C ALA A 159 -3.18 8.00 -19.01
N TYR A 160 -2.03 7.93 -19.66
CA TYR A 160 -1.68 8.78 -20.79
C TYR A 160 -2.22 8.27 -22.13
N GLY A 161 -2.93 7.13 -22.14
CA GLY A 161 -3.36 6.46 -23.36
C GLY A 161 -2.20 5.89 -24.19
N LEU A 162 -1.00 5.76 -23.62
CA LEU A 162 0.23 5.36 -24.31
C LEU A 162 0.43 3.84 -24.27
N ASP A 163 0.69 3.25 -25.43
CA ASP A 163 1.23 1.89 -25.49
C ASP A 163 2.67 1.87 -24.96
N VAL A 164 2.95 0.93 -24.07
CA VAL A 164 4.26 0.72 -23.42
C VAL A 164 5.01 -0.39 -24.15
N LEU A 165 6.30 -0.17 -24.44
CA LEU A 165 7.14 -1.15 -25.11
C LEU A 165 7.27 -2.43 -24.27
N PRO A 166 7.42 -3.62 -24.90
CA PRO A 166 7.48 -4.87 -24.16
C PRO A 166 8.65 -4.96 -23.17
N GLU A 167 9.76 -4.29 -23.46
CA GLU A 167 11.00 -4.32 -22.70
C GLU A 167 11.65 -2.95 -22.74
N ASP A 168 12.42 -2.64 -21.70
CA ASP A 168 13.27 -1.45 -21.63
C ASP A 168 12.55 -0.09 -21.85
N ASP A 169 11.22 -0.07 -21.74
CA ASP A 169 10.37 1.05 -22.13
C ASP A 169 10.79 2.37 -21.47
N PRO A 170 10.95 3.46 -22.24
CA PRO A 170 11.44 4.72 -21.71
C PRO A 170 10.46 5.36 -20.73
N TYR A 171 9.14 5.13 -20.83
CA TYR A 171 8.16 5.65 -19.88
C TYR A 171 8.08 4.79 -18.62
N VAL A 172 8.18 3.47 -18.70
CA VAL A 172 8.31 2.59 -17.52
C VAL A 172 9.62 2.87 -16.81
N LYS A 173 10.76 2.95 -17.50
CA LYS A 173 12.04 3.35 -16.88
C LYS A 173 12.00 4.76 -16.33
N LEU A 174 11.34 5.71 -17.00
CA LEU A 174 11.14 7.06 -16.46
C LEU A 174 10.21 7.04 -15.23
N ALA A 175 9.19 6.18 -15.21
CA ALA A 175 8.28 5.94 -14.10
C ALA A 175 8.94 5.17 -12.94
N GLU A 176 9.92 4.31 -13.21
CA GLU A 176 10.73 3.59 -12.22
C GLU A 176 11.85 4.47 -11.67
N GLN A 177 12.46 5.35 -12.47
CA GLN A 177 13.36 6.39 -11.96
C GLN A 177 12.57 7.45 -11.17
N ALA A 178 11.36 7.76 -11.63
CA ALA A 178 10.37 8.55 -10.90
C ALA A 178 9.82 7.85 -9.66
N ASN A 179 9.87 6.52 -9.57
CA ASN A 179 9.39 5.76 -8.42
C ASN A 179 10.52 5.33 -7.48
N ALA A 180 11.74 5.19 -7.96
CA ALA A 180 12.95 5.25 -7.17
C ALA A 180 13.01 6.63 -6.51
N GLY A 181 12.76 7.69 -7.27
CA GLY A 181 12.35 9.00 -6.78
C GLY A 181 10.85 9.16 -6.47
N LEU A 182 10.16 8.11 -5.97
CA LEU A 182 8.88 8.11 -5.19
C LEU A 182 9.08 7.42 -3.83
N ILE A 183 9.99 6.43 -3.77
CA ILE A 183 10.43 5.70 -2.58
C ILE A 183 11.57 6.46 -1.88
N GLN A 184 12.55 6.93 -2.65
CA GLN A 184 13.30 8.17 -2.42
C GLN A 184 12.54 9.37 -3.02
N GLY A 185 11.19 9.28 -3.06
CA GLY A 185 10.30 10.37 -3.49
C GLY A 185 9.12 10.77 -2.59
N PHE A 186 9.12 10.35 -1.33
CA PHE A 186 8.53 11.12 -0.25
C PHE A 186 9.58 11.42 0.85
N ILE A 187 10.21 12.61 0.91
CA ILE A 187 11.36 13.12 0.09
C ILE A 187 11.42 12.54 -1.35
N PRO A 188 11.45 13.26 -2.52
CA PRO A 188 10.35 13.68 -3.49
C PRO A 188 10.22 13.06 -4.96
N GLY A 189 9.02 12.94 -5.58
CA GLY A 189 8.76 12.74 -7.06
C GLY A 189 7.71 11.63 -7.42
N ARG A 190 7.01 11.47 -8.59
CA ARG A 190 6.75 12.21 -9.88
C ARG A 190 5.28 11.99 -10.43
N PHE A 191 4.82 12.70 -11.50
CA PHE A 191 3.43 13.11 -11.91
C PHE A 191 2.23 12.09 -12.11
N LEU A 192 1.13 12.50 -12.80
CA LEU A 192 -0.30 12.08 -12.60
C LEU A 192 -1.12 11.92 -13.92
N VAL A 193 -2.37 11.42 -13.82
CA VAL A 193 -3.58 11.39 -14.73
C VAL A 193 -3.73 10.32 -15.81
N ASP A 194 -4.83 9.53 -15.81
CA ASP A 194 -6.05 9.72 -16.66
C ASP A 194 -6.93 8.45 -16.96
N SER A 195 -7.97 8.67 -17.79
CA SER A 195 -9.33 8.12 -17.91
C SER A 195 -9.60 6.89 -18.84
N LEU A 196 -10.36 5.84 -18.44
CA LEU A 196 -11.83 5.57 -18.67
C LEU A 196 -12.18 4.64 -19.91
N PRO A 197 -13.46 4.20 -20.21
CA PRO A 197 -13.88 2.76 -20.11
C PRO A 197 -14.58 2.07 -21.31
N ILE A 198 -14.41 0.74 -21.52
CA ILE A 198 -15.55 -0.11 -22.04
C ILE A 198 -15.58 -1.65 -21.78
N LEU A 199 -14.50 -2.45 -21.89
CA LEU A 199 -14.63 -3.93 -22.02
C LEU A 199 -14.77 -4.69 -20.67
N LYS A 200 -15.93 -4.54 -20.01
CA LYS A 200 -16.15 -4.82 -18.57
C LYS A 200 -16.15 -6.29 -18.06
N TYR A 201 -16.22 -7.32 -18.91
CA TYR A 201 -16.76 -8.64 -18.49
C TYR A 201 -15.77 -9.82 -18.51
N VAL A 202 -15.62 -10.49 -17.35
CA VAL A 202 -15.01 -11.84 -17.19
C VAL A 202 -15.88 -12.66 -16.21
N PRO A 203 -16.23 -13.93 -16.50
CA PRO A 203 -17.10 -14.73 -15.63
C PRO A 203 -16.46 -15.17 -14.29
N ARG A 204 -17.30 -15.39 -13.27
CA ARG A 204 -16.89 -15.79 -11.90
C ARG A 204 -16.57 -17.29 -11.71
N TRP A 205 -16.59 -18.11 -12.77
CA TRP A 205 -16.52 -19.58 -12.67
C TRP A 205 -15.18 -20.20 -13.14
N PHE A 206 -14.19 -19.38 -13.48
CA PHE A 206 -12.92 -19.82 -14.04
C PHE A 206 -12.05 -20.56 -12.99
N PRO A 207 -11.28 -21.61 -13.34
CA PRO A 207 -10.30 -22.19 -12.41
C PRO A 207 -9.31 -21.13 -11.94
N GLY A 208 -9.18 -20.94 -10.63
CA GLY A 208 -8.41 -19.83 -10.03
C GLY A 208 -9.25 -18.59 -9.65
N SER A 209 -10.52 -18.46 -10.06
CA SER A 209 -11.40 -17.36 -9.63
C SER A 209 -12.18 -17.62 -8.33
N GLY A 210 -11.69 -18.52 -7.48
CA GLY A 210 -12.39 -18.98 -6.28
C GLY A 210 -12.29 -18.07 -5.06
N PRO A 211 -13.11 -18.29 -4.00
CA PRO A 211 -13.00 -17.59 -2.72
C PRO A 211 -11.59 -17.60 -2.12
N TYR A 212 -10.86 -18.71 -2.30
CA TYR A 212 -9.51 -18.87 -1.79
C TYR A 212 -8.50 -17.88 -2.40
N THR A 213 -8.63 -17.53 -3.68
CA THR A 213 -7.74 -16.55 -4.34
C THR A 213 -7.95 -15.14 -3.77
N THR A 214 -9.20 -14.77 -3.50
CA THR A 214 -9.53 -13.51 -2.83
C THR A 214 -9.02 -13.50 -1.37
N ALA A 215 -9.11 -14.63 -0.67
CA ALA A 215 -8.58 -14.78 0.69
C ALA A 215 -7.04 -14.71 0.72
N LEU A 216 -6.36 -15.33 -0.25
CA LEU A 216 -4.92 -15.28 -0.45
C LEU A 216 -4.43 -13.85 -0.71
N MET A 217 -5.15 -13.10 -1.55
CA MET A 217 -4.89 -11.68 -1.80
C MET A 217 -5.05 -10.83 -0.54
N LYS A 218 -6.13 -11.03 0.23
CA LYS A 218 -6.35 -10.33 1.50
C LYS A 218 -5.26 -10.63 2.53
N GLU A 219 -4.83 -11.88 2.63
CA GLU A 219 -3.75 -12.27 3.55
C GLU A 219 -2.38 -11.73 3.13
N ALA A 220 -2.08 -11.65 1.83
CA ALA A 220 -0.86 -10.98 1.35
C ALA A 220 -0.83 -9.50 1.76
N ILE A 221 -1.94 -8.79 1.55
CA ILE A 221 -2.09 -7.38 1.92
C ILE A 221 -2.02 -7.18 3.45
N ARG A 222 -2.56 -8.12 4.24
CA ARG A 222 -2.53 -8.07 5.71
C ARG A 222 -1.14 -8.39 6.29
N TRP A 223 -0.50 -9.45 5.79
CA TRP A 223 0.76 -9.99 6.32
C TRP A 223 1.96 -9.10 6.01
N LYS A 224 1.98 -8.44 4.84
CA LYS A 224 3.06 -7.54 4.40
C LYS A 224 2.45 -6.29 3.75
N PRO A 225 1.85 -5.38 4.54
CA PRO A 225 1.21 -4.18 4.00
C PRO A 225 2.22 -3.27 3.30
N THR A 226 1.88 -2.84 2.08
CA THR A 226 2.73 -2.04 1.20
C THR A 226 3.25 -0.75 1.83
N ALA A 227 2.49 -0.15 2.76
CA ALA A 227 2.88 1.00 3.56
C ALA A 227 2.66 0.69 5.06
N PRO A 228 3.68 0.18 5.78
CA PRO A 228 3.56 -0.24 7.19
C PRO A 228 3.21 0.91 8.16
N VAL A 229 3.61 2.13 7.82
CA VAL A 229 3.05 3.39 8.33
C VAL A 229 2.34 4.10 7.18
N TRP A 230 1.17 4.70 7.43
CA TRP A 230 0.47 5.44 6.37
C TRP A 230 1.02 6.86 6.19
N ILE A 231 0.69 7.48 5.05
CA ILE A 231 1.07 8.86 4.72
C ILE A 231 0.68 9.82 5.87
N PRO A 232 1.62 10.59 6.44
CA PRO A 232 1.35 11.47 7.57
C PRO A 232 0.22 12.48 7.34
N HIS A 233 -0.69 12.52 8.30
CA HIS A 233 -1.80 13.48 8.39
C HIS A 233 -1.37 14.72 9.20
N PHE A 234 -1.97 15.88 8.91
CA PHE A 234 -1.73 17.13 9.63
C PHE A 234 -3.00 17.60 10.36
N VAL A 235 -2.82 18.09 11.59
CA VAL A 235 -3.91 18.52 12.48
C VAL A 235 -3.89 20.04 12.61
N GLY A 236 -4.72 20.73 11.83
CA GLY A 236 -4.78 22.20 11.82
C GLY A 236 -5.47 22.83 13.04
N VAL A 237 -6.18 22.04 13.86
CA VAL A 237 -6.97 22.53 15.02
C VAL A 237 -6.78 21.60 16.22
N GLU A 238 -6.58 22.18 17.40
CA GLU A 238 -6.40 21.43 18.65
C GLU A 238 -7.65 20.62 19.04
N ASP A 239 -7.42 19.37 19.45
CA ASP A 239 -8.44 18.35 19.70
C ASP A 239 -8.17 17.57 21.00
N GLU A 240 -9.20 16.90 21.51
CA GLU A 240 -9.15 16.04 22.70
C GLU A 240 -9.59 14.61 22.35
N TYR A 241 -8.77 13.62 22.69
CA TYR A 241 -9.10 12.23 22.47
C TYR A 241 -8.66 11.34 23.64
N ARG A 242 -9.63 10.61 24.22
CA ARG A 242 -9.45 9.69 25.37
C ARG A 242 -8.70 10.30 26.58
N GLY A 243 -8.93 11.58 26.87
CA GLY A 243 -8.26 12.29 27.98
C GLY A 243 -6.87 12.83 27.63
N TYR A 244 -6.41 12.67 26.39
CA TYR A 244 -5.19 13.29 25.88
C TYR A 244 -5.49 14.51 25.01
N ARG A 245 -4.59 15.50 25.07
CA ARG A 245 -4.52 16.64 24.16
C ARG A 245 -3.78 16.26 22.88
N ILE A 246 -4.35 16.58 21.72
CA ILE A 246 -3.67 16.56 20.42
C ILE A 246 -3.51 18.02 19.97
N PRO A 247 -2.31 18.62 20.09
CA PRO A 247 -2.11 20.03 19.76
C PRO A 247 -2.37 20.37 18.29
N ALA A 248 -2.80 21.60 18.02
CA ALA A 248 -2.75 22.15 16.67
C ALA A 248 -1.30 22.16 16.15
N GLY A 249 -1.11 21.86 14.87
CA GLY A 249 0.21 21.67 14.26
C GLY A 249 0.80 20.27 14.42
N SER A 250 0.08 19.32 15.03
CA SER A 250 0.54 17.93 15.15
C SER A 250 0.54 17.20 13.82
N VAL A 251 1.55 16.34 13.65
CA VAL A 251 1.57 15.27 12.66
C VAL A 251 0.91 14.03 13.27
N VAL A 252 0.13 13.29 12.49
CA VAL A 252 -0.53 12.05 12.93
C VAL A 252 -0.26 10.93 11.94
N ILE A 253 0.25 9.79 12.42
CA ILE A 253 0.69 8.65 11.61
C ILE A 253 0.02 7.38 12.14
N PRO A 254 -0.88 6.71 11.40
CA PRO A 254 -1.35 5.41 11.81
C PRO A 254 -0.32 4.33 11.46
N ASN A 255 0.00 3.50 12.44
CA ASN A 255 0.86 2.33 12.30
C ASN A 255 0.01 1.16 11.78
N ILE A 256 -0.06 1.06 10.45
CA ILE A 256 -0.83 0.04 9.72
C ILE A 256 -0.33 -1.36 10.08
N TRP A 257 0.99 -1.53 10.27
CA TRP A 257 1.58 -2.79 10.70
C TRP A 257 1.05 -3.26 12.05
N ALA A 258 1.07 -2.40 13.08
CA ALA A 258 0.57 -2.74 14.41
C ALA A 258 -0.92 -3.12 14.38
N ILE A 259 -1.72 -2.47 13.52
CA ILE A 259 -3.16 -2.74 13.38
C ILE A 259 -3.42 -4.07 12.64
N LEU A 260 -2.60 -4.41 11.65
CA LEU A 260 -2.71 -5.66 10.88
C LEU A 260 -1.96 -6.85 11.52
N HIS A 261 -1.19 -6.58 12.58
CA HIS A 261 -0.54 -7.57 13.45
C HIS A 261 -1.02 -7.52 14.91
N ASP A 262 -2.18 -6.89 15.17
CA ASP A 262 -2.87 -6.98 16.46
C ASP A 262 -3.38 -8.41 16.66
N GLU A 263 -2.82 -9.13 17.63
CA GLU A 263 -3.17 -10.52 17.96
C GLU A 263 -4.65 -10.69 18.36
N ALA A 264 -5.32 -9.63 18.83
CA ALA A 264 -6.75 -9.65 19.15
C ALA A 264 -7.66 -9.53 17.91
N LEU A 265 -7.13 -9.04 16.78
CA LEU A 265 -7.83 -9.00 15.49
C LEU A 265 -7.38 -10.16 14.58
N TYR A 266 -6.10 -10.51 14.62
CA TYR A 266 -5.46 -11.50 13.77
C TYR A 266 -4.59 -12.45 14.60
N PRO A 267 -5.17 -13.49 15.24
CA PRO A 267 -4.41 -14.45 16.05
C PRO A 267 -3.27 -15.11 15.26
N GLU A 268 -2.10 -15.30 15.86
CA GLU A 268 -0.87 -15.75 15.15
C GLU A 268 -0.52 -14.83 13.95
N PRO A 269 -0.40 -13.50 14.11
CA PRO A 269 -0.43 -12.54 13.00
C PRO A 269 0.74 -12.67 12.01
N TYR A 270 1.87 -13.24 12.45
CA TYR A 270 3.04 -13.49 11.59
C TYR A 270 2.93 -14.75 10.73
N ALA A 271 1.95 -15.63 10.99
CA ALA A 271 1.68 -16.79 10.16
C ALA A 271 0.81 -16.39 8.96
N PHE A 272 1.29 -16.66 7.74
CA PHE A 272 0.52 -16.45 6.51
C PHE A 272 -0.57 -17.52 6.37
N ARG A 273 -1.83 -17.16 6.60
CA ARG A 273 -2.99 -18.09 6.62
C ARG A 273 -4.22 -17.49 5.91
N PRO A 274 -4.43 -17.75 4.61
CA PRO A 274 -5.62 -17.29 3.87
C PRO A 274 -6.95 -17.70 4.51
N GLU A 275 -6.97 -18.79 5.25
CA GLU A 275 -8.14 -19.36 5.93
C GLU A 275 -8.81 -18.37 6.89
N ARG A 276 -8.09 -17.34 7.37
CA ARG A 276 -8.63 -16.21 8.16
C ARG A 276 -9.83 -15.52 7.52
N PHE A 277 -9.90 -15.51 6.19
CA PHE A 277 -10.95 -14.85 5.43
C PHE A 277 -12.00 -15.84 4.89
N LEU A 278 -12.00 -17.09 5.37
CA LEU A 278 -12.83 -18.18 4.85
C LEU A 278 -13.63 -18.89 5.94
N ILE A 279 -14.93 -19.06 5.70
CA ILE A 279 -15.81 -19.93 6.47
C ILE A 279 -16.47 -20.94 5.53
N ASN A 280 -16.32 -22.24 5.82
CA ASN A 280 -16.83 -23.34 5.00
C ASN A 280 -16.47 -23.21 3.49
N GLY A 281 -15.22 -22.81 3.19
CA GLY A 281 -14.71 -22.64 1.82
C GLY A 281 -15.25 -21.41 1.06
N LYS A 282 -16.04 -20.55 1.70
CA LYS A 282 -16.56 -19.29 1.16
C LYS A 282 -15.93 -18.11 1.89
N LEU A 283 -15.91 -16.94 1.27
CA LEU A 283 -15.45 -15.72 1.94
C LEU A 283 -16.33 -15.44 3.17
N ASP A 284 -15.68 -15.22 4.32
CA ASP A 284 -16.34 -14.82 5.55
C ASP A 284 -16.62 -13.31 5.55
N PRO A 285 -17.90 -12.86 5.61
CA PRO A 285 -18.24 -11.44 5.71
C PRO A 285 -17.91 -10.82 7.08
N SER A 286 -17.64 -11.63 8.10
CA SER A 286 -17.31 -11.20 9.46
C SER A 286 -15.81 -11.14 9.77
N ALA A 287 -14.97 -11.65 8.86
CA ALA A 287 -13.51 -11.60 9.00
C ALA A 287 -12.98 -10.14 9.05
N PRO A 288 -12.06 -9.80 9.97
CA PRO A 288 -11.53 -8.44 10.11
C PRO A 288 -10.88 -7.91 8.83
N THR A 289 -11.16 -6.66 8.45
CA THR A 289 -10.77 -6.18 7.12
C THR A 289 -9.30 -5.75 7.00
N SER A 290 -8.65 -6.25 5.95
CA SER A 290 -7.35 -5.79 5.45
C SER A 290 -7.39 -4.41 4.78
N ASP A 291 -8.58 -3.82 4.55
CA ASP A 291 -8.75 -2.58 3.80
C ASP A 291 -8.03 -1.37 4.42
N VAL A 292 -7.68 -1.42 5.71
CA VAL A 292 -6.87 -0.38 6.35
C VAL A 292 -5.42 -0.29 5.82
N ALA A 293 -4.95 -1.30 5.09
CA ALA A 293 -3.73 -1.21 4.27
C ALA A 293 -3.83 -0.14 3.16
N PHE A 294 -5.03 0.40 2.92
CA PHE A 294 -5.31 1.52 2.00
C PHE A 294 -5.67 2.82 2.75
N GLY A 295 -5.47 2.90 4.07
CA GLY A 295 -5.66 4.11 4.88
C GLY A 295 -7.09 4.34 5.37
N TYR A 296 -7.47 5.62 5.54
CA TYR A 296 -8.67 6.01 6.30
C TYR A 296 -9.38 7.27 5.78
N GLY A 297 -10.71 7.29 5.92
CA GLY A 297 -11.54 8.49 5.78
C GLY A 297 -11.44 9.16 4.41
N ARG A 298 -11.38 10.50 4.38
CA ARG A 298 -11.29 11.28 3.13
C ARG A 298 -9.90 11.25 2.48
N ARG A 299 -8.97 10.47 3.02
CA ARG A 299 -7.60 10.22 2.54
C ARG A 299 -7.29 8.72 2.45
N PHE A 300 -8.34 7.92 2.34
CA PHE A 300 -8.28 6.54 1.90
C PHE A 300 -7.72 6.49 0.45
N CYS A 301 -7.05 5.39 0.09
CA CYS A 301 -6.34 5.28 -1.18
C CYS A 301 -7.33 5.30 -2.35
N PRO A 302 -7.27 6.31 -3.25
CA PRO A 302 -8.12 6.34 -4.43
C PRO A 302 -7.84 5.17 -5.37
N GLY A 303 -6.63 4.61 -5.34
CA GLY A 303 -6.23 3.47 -6.16
C GLY A 303 -6.65 2.09 -5.65
N GLN A 304 -7.41 1.96 -4.53
CA GLN A 304 -7.73 0.64 -3.96
C GLN A 304 -8.39 -0.29 -4.99
N ASP A 305 -9.53 0.10 -5.55
CA ASP A 305 -10.31 -0.74 -6.47
C ASP A 305 -9.51 -1.15 -7.71
N LEU A 306 -8.61 -0.28 -8.18
CA LEU A 306 -7.70 -0.57 -9.30
C LEU A 306 -6.64 -1.61 -8.87
N SER A 307 -5.99 -1.38 -7.73
CA SER A 307 -4.96 -2.26 -7.18
C SER A 307 -5.51 -3.67 -6.88
N LEU A 308 -6.70 -3.77 -6.28
CA LEU A 308 -7.34 -5.05 -5.98
C LEU A 308 -7.77 -5.78 -7.27
N SER A 309 -8.24 -5.05 -8.29
CA SER A 309 -8.57 -5.65 -9.59
C SER A 309 -7.32 -6.24 -10.28
N ILE A 310 -6.21 -5.48 -10.31
CA ILE A 310 -4.92 -5.94 -10.86
C ILE A 310 -4.42 -7.17 -10.10
N LEU A 311 -4.23 -7.05 -8.78
CA LEU A 311 -3.70 -8.12 -7.94
C LEU A 311 -4.50 -9.41 -8.10
N TRP A 312 -5.83 -9.32 -8.04
CA TRP A 312 -6.69 -10.49 -8.15
C TRP A 312 -6.62 -11.14 -9.55
N ILE A 313 -6.62 -10.36 -10.63
CA ILE A 313 -6.51 -10.90 -12.00
C ILE A 313 -5.16 -11.58 -12.18
N THR A 314 -4.06 -10.90 -11.84
CA THR A 314 -2.71 -11.43 -12.02
C THR A 314 -2.48 -12.68 -11.15
N MET A 315 -2.92 -12.68 -9.88
CA MET A 315 -2.83 -13.86 -9.02
C MET A 315 -3.67 -15.03 -9.55
N ALA A 316 -4.92 -14.80 -9.96
CA ALA A 316 -5.78 -15.85 -10.51
C ALA A 316 -5.19 -16.44 -11.80
N SER A 317 -4.73 -15.60 -12.73
CA SER A 317 -4.12 -15.99 -13.99
C SER A 317 -2.82 -16.78 -13.81
N ILE A 318 -1.94 -16.35 -12.90
CA ILE A 318 -0.69 -17.08 -12.59
C ILE A 318 -1.02 -18.44 -11.95
N LEU A 319 -1.83 -18.49 -10.89
CA LEU A 319 -2.14 -19.74 -10.17
C LEU A 319 -2.95 -20.76 -11.02
N ALA A 320 -3.67 -20.29 -12.04
CA ALA A 320 -4.37 -21.15 -13.00
C ALA A 320 -3.44 -21.76 -14.07
N THR A 321 -2.28 -21.16 -14.34
CA THR A 321 -1.46 -21.51 -15.51
C THR A 321 -0.01 -21.88 -15.21
N PHE A 322 0.51 -21.52 -14.03
CA PHE A 322 1.86 -21.83 -13.54
C PHE A 322 1.84 -22.48 -12.16
N ASP A 323 2.80 -23.37 -11.91
CA ASP A 323 3.23 -23.80 -10.59
C ASP A 323 4.46 -22.97 -10.19
N ILE A 324 4.42 -22.40 -8.98
CA ILE A 324 5.53 -21.66 -8.37
C ILE A 324 6.14 -22.53 -7.28
N THR A 325 7.46 -22.66 -7.31
CA THR A 325 8.26 -23.50 -6.42
C THR A 325 9.50 -22.75 -5.96
N LYS A 326 10.12 -23.20 -4.87
CA LYS A 326 11.44 -22.72 -4.45
C LYS A 326 12.48 -23.02 -5.53
N ALA A 327 13.51 -22.19 -5.65
CA ALA A 327 14.63 -22.50 -6.54
C ALA A 327 15.44 -23.70 -6.01
N VAL A 328 16.26 -24.28 -6.89
CA VAL A 328 17.21 -25.34 -6.57
C VAL A 328 18.56 -24.92 -7.13
N GLY A 329 19.57 -24.85 -6.28
CA GLY A 329 20.92 -24.41 -6.64
C GLY A 329 21.69 -25.44 -7.45
N GLU A 330 22.87 -25.05 -7.97
CA GLU A 330 23.76 -25.94 -8.73
C GLU A 330 24.22 -27.17 -7.93
N ASP A 331 24.21 -27.09 -6.60
CA ASP A 331 24.53 -28.18 -5.68
C ASP A 331 23.35 -29.13 -5.39
N GLY A 332 22.21 -28.91 -6.06
CA GLY A 332 20.98 -29.69 -5.91
C GLY A 332 20.16 -29.38 -4.65
N LYS A 333 20.55 -28.40 -3.83
CA LYS A 333 19.79 -28.02 -2.63
C LYS A 333 18.67 -27.04 -2.95
N VAL A 334 17.57 -27.14 -2.21
CA VAL A 334 16.47 -26.17 -2.24
C VAL A 334 16.95 -24.85 -1.63
N ILE A 335 16.73 -23.75 -2.35
CA ILE A 335 17.02 -22.40 -1.89
C ILE A 335 15.78 -21.86 -1.18
N GLU A 336 15.92 -21.53 0.10
CA GLU A 336 14.87 -20.87 0.88
C GLU A 336 14.85 -19.37 0.55
N PRO A 337 13.72 -18.79 0.08
CA PRO A 337 13.61 -17.34 -0.09
C PRO A 337 13.82 -16.65 1.26
N SER A 338 14.68 -15.62 1.31
CA SER A 338 15.09 -15.03 2.59
C SER A 338 13.96 -14.31 3.34
N CYS A 339 12.88 -13.96 2.63
CA CYS A 339 11.73 -13.19 3.15
C CYS A 339 12.12 -11.78 3.68
N ASP A 340 13.26 -11.24 3.23
CA ASP A 340 13.71 -9.88 3.52
C ASP A 340 12.92 -8.83 2.72
N TYR A 341 12.81 -7.63 3.30
CA TYR A 341 12.13 -6.49 2.68
C TYR A 341 12.95 -5.21 2.83
N SER A 342 12.76 -4.27 1.90
CA SER A 342 13.35 -2.93 1.95
C SER A 342 12.80 -2.13 3.13
N SER A 343 13.68 -1.62 3.99
CA SER A 343 13.32 -0.63 5.01
C SER A 343 13.15 0.76 4.38
N ALA A 344 11.97 1.02 3.81
CA ALA A 344 11.58 2.30 3.22
C ALA A 344 10.08 2.56 3.50
N PHE A 345 9.56 3.73 3.07
CA PHE A 345 8.13 4.03 3.17
C PHE A 345 7.24 3.01 2.44
N VAL A 346 7.75 2.42 1.35
CA VAL A 346 7.14 1.28 0.67
C VAL A 346 7.89 0.00 1.03
N LEU A 347 7.15 -1.00 1.51
CA LEU A 347 7.68 -2.33 1.82
C LEU A 347 7.76 -3.17 0.54
N VAL A 348 8.95 -3.37 0.00
CA VAL A 348 9.21 -4.17 -1.21
C VAL A 348 10.09 -5.37 -0.85
N PRO A 349 9.79 -6.60 -1.28
CA PRO A 349 10.68 -7.74 -1.04
C PRO A 349 12.04 -7.51 -1.73
N LEU A 350 13.13 -7.90 -1.07
CA LEU A 350 14.44 -7.93 -1.71
C LEU A 350 14.47 -9.02 -2.82
N PRO A 351 15.39 -8.96 -3.79
CA PRO A 351 15.52 -9.99 -4.81
C PRO A 351 15.75 -11.37 -4.18
N PHE A 352 14.96 -12.37 -4.59
CA PHE A 352 15.03 -13.75 -4.13
C PHE A 352 14.88 -14.72 -5.31
N GLU A 353 15.38 -15.95 -5.14
CA GLU A 353 15.30 -16.98 -6.18
C GLU A 353 14.03 -17.84 -6.07
N TYR A 354 13.46 -18.19 -7.22
CA TYR A 354 12.23 -18.98 -7.36
C TYR A 354 12.26 -19.76 -8.68
N SER A 355 11.40 -20.77 -8.81
CA SER A 355 11.19 -21.51 -10.05
C SER A 355 9.71 -21.49 -10.41
N ILE A 356 9.37 -20.89 -11.55
CA ILE A 356 8.01 -20.82 -12.11
C ILE A 356 7.94 -21.60 -13.42
N LYS A 357 6.97 -22.51 -13.56
CA LYS A 357 6.82 -23.41 -14.73
C LYS A 357 5.35 -23.63 -15.05
N PRO A 358 4.94 -23.77 -16.34
CA PRO A 358 3.54 -24.03 -16.68
C PRO A 358 3.08 -25.37 -16.10
N ARG A 359 1.83 -25.43 -15.59
CA ARG A 359 1.32 -26.61 -14.84
C ARG A 359 1.20 -27.86 -15.71
N SER A 360 0.88 -27.66 -16.98
CA SER A 360 0.79 -28.71 -17.99
C SER A 360 1.02 -28.15 -19.39
N LYS A 361 1.08 -29.03 -20.39
CA LYS A 361 1.19 -28.64 -21.81
C LYS A 361 -0.04 -27.88 -22.29
N GLU A 362 -1.20 -28.17 -21.69
CA GLU A 362 -2.47 -27.49 -21.96
C GLU A 362 -2.46 -26.07 -21.35
N SER A 363 -1.90 -25.88 -20.15
CA SER A 363 -1.65 -24.54 -19.59
C SER A 363 -0.68 -23.74 -20.46
N GLU A 364 0.40 -24.36 -20.93
CA GLU A 364 1.37 -23.72 -21.82
C GLU A 364 0.73 -23.32 -23.16
N ALA A 365 -0.03 -24.22 -23.79
CA ALA A 365 -0.76 -23.95 -25.03
C ALA A 365 -1.82 -22.86 -24.84
N LEU A 366 -2.52 -22.83 -23.69
CA LEU A 366 -3.48 -21.78 -23.35
C LEU A 366 -2.79 -20.42 -23.27
N ILE A 367 -1.67 -20.29 -22.54
CA ILE A 367 -0.88 -19.04 -22.50
C ILE A 367 -0.44 -18.63 -23.91
N ARG A 368 0.09 -19.58 -24.70
CA ARG A 368 0.53 -19.34 -26.09
C ARG A 368 -0.62 -18.93 -27.01
N SER A 369 -1.87 -19.28 -26.71
CA SER A 369 -3.04 -18.85 -27.48
C SER A 369 -3.51 -17.42 -27.18
N THR A 370 -3.00 -16.77 -26.13
CA THR A 370 -3.38 -15.38 -25.75
C THR A 370 -2.73 -14.28 -26.60
N VAL A 371 -2.42 -14.58 -27.87
CA VAL A 371 -1.89 -13.60 -28.82
C VAL A 371 -2.98 -12.58 -29.14
N ASP A 372 -2.65 -11.29 -29.04
CA ASP A 372 -3.52 -10.21 -29.48
C ASP A 372 -3.70 -10.34 -31.01
N GLN A 373 -4.93 -10.32 -31.52
CA GLN A 373 -5.16 -10.30 -32.97
C GLN A 373 -4.75 -8.92 -33.51
N GLU A 374 -3.86 -8.91 -34.52
CA GLU A 374 -3.36 -7.71 -35.20
C GLU A 374 -4.46 -6.96 -35.99
#